data_AF-A0A968UEF8-F1
#
_entry.id   AF-A0A968UEF8-F1
#
_cell.length_a   1.000
_cell.length_b   1.000
_cell.length_c   1.000
_cell.angle_alpha   90.00
_cell.angle_beta   90.00
_cell.angle_gamma   90.00
#
_symmetry.space_group_name_H-M   'P 1'
#
loop_
_entity.id
_entity.type
_entity.pdbx_description
1 polymer ?
#
loop_
_entity_poly.entity_id
_entity_poly.type
_entity_poly.pdbx_seq_one_letter_code
_entity_poly.pdbx_strand_id
1 'polypeptide(L)'
;MIQTINHTIATGEPYQIEYRIHRLDGAIRWIAVWGIVAPDLYSLEPQMIGVVADISDRKQAELERELLLQDMAQMNRDLEQANQQLEDYSQTLEHRVEERAMALKAVQQQIIAQEKLASLGTLTAGIAHELRNPLNFVTNYARGSIELSQELLELLQPVLSRSQLEAPGEVQTLIADLQENATTIYAHSQRAEKIISNMMQQLPAVMMKKLAPAHPNQLTCSIRR
;
A
#
# COMPACT_ATOMS: atom_id res chain seq x y z
N MET A 1 -65.51 22.99 -27.78
CA MET A 1 -66.75 22.22 -28.04
C MET A 1 -67.65 22.91 -29.05
N ILE A 2 -68.29 24.05 -28.72
CA ILE A 2 -69.23 24.74 -29.63
C ILE A 2 -68.57 25.14 -30.96
N GLN A 3 -67.34 25.65 -30.94
CA GLN A 3 -66.61 26.00 -32.17
C GLN A 3 -66.31 24.80 -33.07
N THR A 4 -65.93 23.65 -32.49
CA THR A 4 -65.63 22.42 -33.23
C THR A 4 -66.89 21.83 -33.87
N ILE A 5 -68.02 21.88 -33.16
CA ILE A 5 -69.31 21.42 -33.67
C ILE A 5 -69.82 22.33 -34.79
N ASN A 6 -69.69 23.66 -34.62
CA ASN A 6 -70.06 24.63 -35.66
C ASN A 6 -69.21 24.47 -36.93
N HIS A 7 -67.92 24.16 -36.78
CA HIS A 7 -67.04 23.85 -37.92
C HIS A 7 -67.55 22.62 -38.68
N THR A 8 -67.86 21.51 -37.99
CA THR A 8 -68.43 20.32 -38.62
C THR A 8 -69.77 20.56 -39.31
N ILE A 9 -70.64 21.41 -38.74
CA ILE A 9 -71.90 21.80 -39.39
C ILE A 9 -71.64 22.57 -40.70
N ALA A 10 -70.61 23.41 -40.73
CA ALA A 10 -70.26 24.23 -41.89
C ALA A 10 -69.50 23.45 -42.98
N THR A 11 -68.62 22.52 -42.60
CA THR A 11 -67.71 21.84 -43.53
C THR A 11 -68.06 20.39 -43.81
N GLY A 12 -68.90 19.75 -42.98
CA GLY A 12 -69.16 18.31 -43.02
C GLY A 12 -68.01 17.44 -42.50
N GLU A 13 -66.88 18.03 -42.08
CA GLU A 13 -65.73 17.28 -41.54
C GLU A 13 -66.07 16.67 -40.17
N PRO A 14 -65.68 15.42 -39.89
CA PRO A 14 -65.92 14.81 -38.58
C PRO A 14 -65.31 15.63 -37.43
N TYR A 15 -66.05 15.83 -36.35
CA TYR A 15 -65.48 16.29 -35.09
C TYR A 15 -65.13 15.12 -34.18
N GLN A 16 -64.05 15.29 -33.42
CA GLN A 16 -63.67 14.43 -32.31
C GLN A 16 -63.39 15.30 -31.09
N ILE A 17 -64.07 15.02 -29.98
CA ILE A 17 -63.85 15.70 -28.71
C ILE A 17 -63.80 14.71 -27.56
N GLU A 18 -62.90 14.96 -26.60
CA GLU A 18 -62.82 14.22 -25.34
C GLU A 18 -63.04 15.20 -24.19
N TYR A 19 -63.95 14.87 -23.27
CA TYR A 19 -64.23 15.71 -22.11
C TYR A 19 -64.62 14.88 -20.89
N ARG A 20 -64.47 15.47 -19.70
CA ARG A 20 -64.86 14.84 -18.45
C ARG A 20 -66.30 15.22 -18.10
N ILE A 21 -67.08 14.26 -17.65
CA ILE A 21 -68.40 14.48 -17.06
C ILE A 21 -68.40 14.08 -15.59
N HIS A 22 -69.21 14.78 -14.81
CA HIS A 22 -69.54 14.41 -13.43
C HIS A 22 -70.90 13.74 -13.43
N ARG A 23 -70.96 12.47 -13.00
CA ARG A 23 -72.22 11.75 -12.82
C ARG A 23 -72.87 12.13 -11.48
N LEU A 24 -74.17 11.87 -11.35
CA LEU A 24 -74.96 12.11 -10.13
C LEU A 24 -74.48 11.28 -8.92
N ASP A 25 -73.77 10.18 -9.17
CA ASP A 25 -73.11 9.34 -8.14
C ASP A 25 -71.74 9.89 -7.70
N GLY A 26 -71.31 11.03 -8.24
CA GLY A 26 -70.03 11.66 -7.96
C GLY A 26 -68.86 11.12 -8.79
N ALA A 27 -69.05 10.08 -9.61
CA ALA A 27 -67.99 9.53 -10.43
C ALA A 27 -67.64 10.48 -11.60
N ILE A 28 -66.35 10.59 -11.90
CA ILE A 28 -65.85 11.30 -13.09
C ILE A 28 -65.69 10.26 -14.21
N ARG A 29 -66.25 10.55 -15.38
CA ARG A 29 -66.07 9.71 -16.59
C ARG A 29 -65.49 10.54 -17.72
N TRP A 30 -64.54 9.97 -18.46
CA TRP A 30 -64.06 10.53 -19.70
C TRP A 30 -64.93 10.04 -20.85
N ILE A 31 -65.51 10.98 -21.59
CA ILE A 31 -66.37 10.69 -22.73
C ILE A 31 -65.67 11.17 -23.99
N ALA A 32 -65.57 10.28 -24.96
CA ALA A 32 -65.18 10.61 -26.32
C ALA A 32 -66.43 10.66 -27.20
N VAL A 33 -66.53 11.72 -28.00
CA VAL A 33 -67.61 11.89 -28.98
C VAL A 33 -66.98 12.10 -30.34
N TRP A 34 -67.40 11.26 -31.29
CA TRP A 34 -67.12 11.43 -32.71
C TRP A 34 -68.43 11.66 -33.43
N GLY A 35 -68.51 12.68 -34.28
CA GLY A 35 -69.72 12.93 -35.03
C GLY A 35 -69.47 13.57 -36.38
N ILE A 36 -70.37 13.30 -37.30
CA ILE A 36 -70.44 13.93 -38.63
C ILE A 36 -71.82 14.56 -38.79
N VAL A 37 -71.91 15.54 -39.68
CA VAL A 37 -73.19 16.05 -40.14
C VAL A 37 -73.46 15.41 -41.50
N ALA A 38 -74.48 14.56 -41.56
CA ALA A 38 -74.88 13.86 -42.77
C ALA A 38 -76.09 14.58 -43.40
N PRO A 39 -76.15 14.67 -44.74
CA PRO A 39 -77.36 15.11 -45.42
C PRO A 39 -78.47 14.08 -45.21
N ASP A 40 -79.69 14.54 -44.94
CA ASP A 40 -80.88 13.69 -44.91
C ASP A 40 -81.40 13.48 -46.35
N LEU A 41 -81.70 12.23 -46.74
CA LEU A 41 -82.23 11.91 -48.07
C LEU A 41 -83.71 12.28 -48.23
N TYR A 42 -84.42 12.54 -47.13
CA TYR A 42 -85.85 12.83 -47.12
C TYR A 42 -86.22 14.16 -46.45
N SER A 43 -85.25 14.92 -45.92
CA SER A 43 -85.47 16.26 -45.37
C SER A 43 -84.35 17.24 -45.78
N LEU A 44 -84.64 18.55 -45.70
CA LEU A 44 -83.68 19.62 -46.00
C LEU A 44 -82.81 19.99 -44.78
N GLU A 45 -83.00 19.34 -43.62
CA GLU A 45 -82.27 19.64 -42.40
C GLU A 45 -81.10 18.66 -42.19
N PRO A 46 -79.85 19.14 -42.04
CA PRO A 46 -78.71 18.27 -41.78
C PRO A 46 -78.87 17.54 -40.45
N GLN A 47 -78.71 16.21 -40.44
CA GLN A 47 -78.75 15.42 -39.21
C GLN A 47 -77.34 15.19 -38.68
N MET A 48 -77.16 15.39 -37.37
CA MET A 48 -75.92 15.06 -36.69
C MET A 48 -75.95 13.60 -36.24
N ILE A 49 -75.01 12.82 -36.75
CA ILE A 49 -74.84 11.41 -36.38
C ILE A 49 -73.51 11.30 -35.65
N GLY A 50 -73.53 10.72 -34.45
CA GLY A 50 -72.30 10.55 -33.67
C GLY A 50 -72.32 9.35 -32.74
N VAL A 51 -71.13 8.88 -32.41
CA VAL A 51 -70.86 7.81 -31.45
C VAL A 51 -70.31 8.44 -30.18
N VAL A 52 -70.88 8.05 -29.04
CA VAL A 52 -70.43 8.44 -27.71
C VAL A 52 -69.86 7.20 -27.04
N ALA A 53 -68.60 7.26 -26.60
CA ALA A 53 -67.94 6.17 -25.87
C ALA A 53 -67.42 6.66 -24.51
N ASP A 54 -67.63 5.86 -23.46
CA ASP A 54 -66.89 6.01 -22.21
C ASP A 54 -65.46 5.47 -22.42
N ILE A 55 -64.47 6.34 -22.28
CA ILE A 55 -63.04 6.07 -22.46
C ILE A 55 -62.28 6.16 -21.13
N SER A 56 -62.97 6.11 -19.99
CA SER A 56 -62.37 6.25 -18.66
C SER A 56 -61.29 5.20 -18.41
N ASP A 57 -61.54 3.94 -18.76
CA ASP A 57 -60.58 2.85 -18.57
C ASP A 57 -59.31 3.06 -19.40
N ARG A 58 -59.44 3.55 -20.64
CA ARG A 58 -58.29 3.90 -21.49
C ARG A 58 -57.48 5.04 -20.86
N LYS A 59 -58.14 6.11 -20.40
CA LYS A 59 -57.46 7.25 -19.77
C LYS A 59 -56.76 6.85 -18.47
N GLN A 60 -57.35 5.95 -17.70
CA GLN A 60 -56.73 5.38 -16.51
C GLN A 60 -55.46 4.59 -16.87
N ALA A 61 -55.53 3.73 -17.89
CA ALA A 61 -54.38 2.96 -18.37
C ALA A 61 -53.27 3.84 -18.97
N GLU A 62 -53.63 4.92 -19.68
CA GLU A 62 -52.67 5.91 -20.19
C GLU A 62 -51.92 6.58 -19.03
N LEU A 63 -52.65 7.04 -18.00
CA LEU A 63 -52.04 7.65 -16.82
C LEU A 63 -51.13 6.67 -16.07
N GLU A 64 -51.59 5.43 -15.84
CA GLU A 64 -50.79 4.40 -15.18
C GLU A 64 -49.49 4.12 -15.96
N ARG A 65 -49.58 4.01 -17.30
CA ARG A 65 -48.42 3.84 -18.16
C ARG A 65 -47.46 5.02 -18.08
N GLU A 66 -47.97 6.25 -18.10
CA GLU A 66 -47.14 7.46 -17.97
C GLU A 66 -46.39 7.48 -16.63
N LEU A 67 -47.08 7.15 -15.54
CA LEU A 67 -46.46 7.06 -14.21
C LEU A 67 -45.39 5.98 -14.14
N LEU A 68 -45.65 4.79 -14.70
CA LEU A 68 -44.65 3.70 -14.77
C LEU A 68 -43.42 4.08 -15.59
N LEU A 69 -43.61 4.78 -16.71
CA LEU A 69 -42.49 5.26 -17.54
C LEU A 69 -41.65 6.31 -16.80
N GLN A 70 -42.29 7.21 -16.04
CA GLN A 70 -41.60 8.19 -15.22
C GLN A 70 -40.79 7.51 -14.11
N ASP A 71 -41.37 6.54 -13.41
CA ASP A 71 -40.72 5.78 -12.35
C ASP A 71 -39.52 4.99 -12.89
N MET A 72 -39.71 4.27 -13.99
CA MET A 72 -38.63 3.52 -14.66
C MET A 72 -37.50 4.46 -15.12
N ALA A 73 -37.83 5.64 -15.65
CA ALA A 73 -36.83 6.62 -16.06
C ALA A 73 -36.05 7.18 -14.85
N GLN A 74 -36.70 7.36 -13.71
CA GLN A 74 -36.02 7.76 -12.47
C GLN A 74 -35.10 6.66 -11.96
N MET A 75 -35.60 5.42 -11.88
CA MET A 75 -34.82 4.29 -11.40
C MET A 75 -33.60 4.00 -12.28
N ASN A 76 -33.71 4.15 -13.60
CA ASN A 76 -32.57 4.04 -14.50
C ASN A 76 -31.51 5.13 -14.23
N ARG A 77 -31.91 6.38 -13.99
CA ARG A 77 -30.97 7.44 -13.61
C ARG A 77 -30.26 7.14 -12.30
N ASP A 78 -31.00 6.67 -11.30
CA ASP A 78 -30.44 6.33 -9.99
C ASP A 78 -29.45 5.16 -10.12
N LEU A 79 -29.76 4.17 -10.97
CA LEU A 79 -28.87 3.06 -11.28
C LEU A 79 -27.60 3.51 -12.01
N GLU A 80 -27.72 4.39 -12.99
CA GLU A 80 -26.56 4.97 -13.69
C GLU A 80 -25.65 5.74 -12.72
N GLN A 81 -26.24 6.54 -11.82
CA GLN A 81 -25.48 7.24 -10.78
C GLN A 81 -24.76 6.29 -9.82
N ALA A 82 -25.45 5.25 -9.35
CA ALA A 82 -24.86 4.25 -8.47
C ALA A 82 -23.71 3.49 -9.15
N ASN A 83 -23.88 3.12 -10.42
CA ASN A 83 -22.84 2.47 -11.21
C ASN A 83 -21.61 3.37 -11.39
N GLN A 84 -21.81 4.66 -11.69
CA GLN A 84 -20.70 5.61 -11.80
C GLN A 84 -19.95 5.76 -10.47
N GLN A 85 -20.68 5.85 -9.34
CA GLN A 85 -20.06 5.91 -8.03
C GLN A 85 -19.25 4.65 -7.69
N LEU A 86 -19.74 3.47 -8.08
CA LEU A 86 -19.01 2.22 -7.90
C LEU A 86 -17.72 2.18 -8.73
N GLU A 87 -17.77 2.68 -9.97
CA GLU A 87 -16.59 2.76 -10.83
C GLU A 87 -15.53 3.70 -10.26
N ASP A 88 -15.93 4.90 -9.84
CA ASP A 88 -15.05 5.88 -9.20
C ASP A 88 -14.41 5.32 -7.92
N TYR A 89 -15.21 4.61 -7.11
CA TYR A 89 -14.73 3.98 -5.88
C TYR A 89 -13.75 2.83 -6.17
N SER A 90 -14.04 2.00 -7.18
CA SER A 90 -13.16 0.91 -7.62
C SER A 90 -11.79 1.44 -8.03
N GLN A 91 -11.76 2.45 -8.91
CA GLN A 91 -10.52 3.06 -9.37
C GLN A 91 -9.72 3.69 -8.21
N THR A 92 -10.42 4.37 -7.30
CA THR A 92 -9.78 4.96 -6.11
C THR A 92 -9.19 3.91 -5.19
N LEU A 93 -9.89 2.79 -4.98
CA LEU A 93 -9.40 1.68 -4.17
C LEU A 93 -8.21 1.01 -4.81
N GLU A 94 -8.24 0.73 -6.12
CA GLU A 94 -7.13 0.15 -6.85
C GLU A 94 -5.86 0.99 -6.69
N HIS A 95 -5.95 2.30 -6.91
CA HIS A 95 -4.83 3.22 -6.71
C HIS A 95 -4.29 3.17 -5.27
N ARG A 96 -5.18 3.18 -4.27
CA ARG A 96 -4.78 3.10 -2.85
C ARG A 96 -4.14 1.77 -2.48
N VAL A 97 -4.60 0.67 -3.07
CA VAL A 97 -4.01 -0.66 -2.86
C VAL A 97 -2.61 -0.70 -3.45
N GLU A 98 -2.41 -0.19 -4.66
CA GLU A 98 -1.10 -0.10 -5.30
C GLU A 98 -0.12 0.76 -4.49
N GLU A 99 -0.52 1.97 -4.08
CA GLU A 99 0.31 2.84 -3.24
C GLU A 99 0.74 2.15 -1.94
N ARG A 100 -0.20 1.51 -1.25
CA ARG A 100 0.09 0.78 0.00
C ARG A 100 1.00 -0.42 -0.24
N ALA A 101 0.80 -1.15 -1.33
CA ALA A 101 1.65 -2.28 -1.70
C ALA A 101 3.10 -1.83 -1.97
N MET A 102 3.27 -0.72 -2.69
CA MET A 102 4.60 -0.14 -2.94
C MET A 102 5.26 0.33 -1.64
N ALA A 103 4.52 1.03 -0.77
CA ALA A 103 5.05 1.50 0.51
C ALA A 103 5.47 0.33 1.43
N LEU A 104 4.64 -0.72 1.53
CA LEU A 104 4.97 -1.91 2.31
C LEU A 104 6.23 -2.60 1.80
N LYS A 105 6.36 -2.73 0.47
CA LYS A 105 7.54 -3.33 -0.15
C LYS A 105 8.81 -2.53 0.15
N ALA A 106 8.75 -1.20 0.10
CA ALA A 106 9.88 -0.33 0.42
C ALA A 106 10.30 -0.48 1.89
N VAL A 107 9.33 -0.46 2.82
CA VAL A 107 9.59 -0.65 4.25
C VAL A 107 10.16 -2.05 4.53
N GLN A 108 9.62 -3.09 3.89
CA GLN A 108 10.12 -4.47 4.04
C GLN A 108 11.58 -4.59 3.58
N GLN A 109 11.94 -4.00 2.43
CA GLN A 109 13.32 -4.00 1.95
C GLN A 109 14.26 -3.29 2.93
N GLN A 110 13.80 -2.20 3.54
CA GLN A 110 14.56 -1.49 4.58
C GLN A 110 14.75 -2.35 5.84
N ILE A 111 13.71 -3.06 6.30
CA ILE A 111 13.81 -3.97 7.46
C ILE A 111 14.78 -5.11 7.16
N ILE A 112 14.66 -5.76 5.99
CA ILE A 112 15.59 -6.83 5.58
C ILE A 112 17.03 -6.33 5.55
N ALA A 113 17.27 -5.13 5.03
CA ALA A 113 18.60 -4.54 5.02
C ALA A 113 19.13 -4.29 6.44
N GLN A 114 18.28 -3.78 7.35
CA GLN A 114 18.64 -3.56 8.75
C GLN A 114 18.92 -4.87 9.49
N GLU A 115 18.12 -5.92 9.26
CA GLU A 115 18.29 -7.24 9.87
C GLU A 115 19.60 -7.90 9.41
N LYS A 116 19.91 -7.82 8.11
CA LYS A 116 21.20 -8.30 7.57
C LYS A 116 22.38 -7.60 8.23
N LEU A 117 22.32 -6.28 8.38
CA LEU A 117 23.36 -5.50 9.06
C LEU A 117 23.50 -5.86 10.54
N ALA A 118 22.38 -6.07 11.24
CA ALA A 118 22.36 -6.48 12.64
C ALA A 118 22.96 -7.88 12.85
N SER A 119 22.57 -8.84 12.02
CA SER A 119 23.11 -10.20 12.02
C SER A 119 24.61 -10.20 11.71
N LEU A 120 25.01 -9.47 10.67
CA LEU A 120 26.42 -9.29 10.32
C LEU A 120 27.20 -8.66 11.47
N GLY A 121 26.65 -7.66 12.17
CA GLY A 121 27.31 -7.04 13.33
C GLY A 121 27.51 -8.00 14.49
N THR A 122 26.49 -8.83 14.81
CA THR A 122 26.58 -9.84 15.87
C THR A 122 27.64 -10.89 15.56
N LEU A 123 27.63 -11.43 14.34
CA LEU A 123 28.64 -12.38 13.87
C LEU A 123 30.04 -11.76 13.85
N THR A 124 30.16 -10.51 13.37
CA THR A 124 31.45 -9.80 13.32
C THR A 124 32.02 -9.60 14.73
N ALA A 125 31.19 -9.25 15.71
CA ALA A 125 31.61 -9.11 17.10
C ALA A 125 32.09 -10.44 17.71
N GLY A 126 31.36 -11.53 17.44
CA GLY A 126 31.76 -12.89 17.87
C GLY A 126 33.09 -13.32 17.25
N ILE A 127 33.22 -13.21 15.92
CA ILE A 127 34.45 -13.53 15.18
C ILE A 127 35.61 -12.66 15.67
N ALA A 128 35.39 -11.35 15.87
CA ALA A 128 36.40 -10.45 16.39
C ALA A 128 36.91 -10.90 17.76
N HIS A 129 36.00 -11.28 18.66
CA HIS A 129 36.35 -11.79 19.99
C HIS A 129 37.17 -13.10 19.89
N GLU A 130 36.74 -14.04 19.06
CA GLU A 130 37.44 -15.32 18.87
C GLU A 130 38.80 -15.18 18.20
N LEU A 131 39.00 -14.21 17.32
CA LEU A 131 40.30 -13.92 16.69
C LEU A 131 41.25 -13.18 17.64
N ARG A 132 40.71 -12.35 18.55
CA ARG A 132 41.53 -11.62 19.52
C ARG A 132 42.25 -12.56 20.48
N ASN A 133 41.60 -13.67 20.83
CA ASN A 133 42.15 -14.67 21.74
C ASN A 133 43.49 -15.28 21.24
N PRO A 134 43.58 -15.93 20.06
CA PRO A 134 44.83 -16.43 19.51
C PRO A 134 45.83 -15.31 19.21
N LEU A 135 45.37 -14.13 18.77
CA LEU A 135 46.28 -13.00 18.53
C LEU A 135 46.98 -12.53 19.79
N ASN A 136 46.28 -12.44 20.92
CA ASN A 136 46.88 -12.10 22.20
C ASN A 136 47.97 -13.10 22.60
N PHE A 137 47.73 -14.40 22.37
CA PHE A 137 48.76 -15.41 22.60
C PHE A 137 49.97 -15.21 21.68
N VAL A 138 49.76 -15.00 20.38
CA VAL A 138 50.84 -14.74 19.41
C VAL A 138 51.63 -13.49 19.78
N THR A 139 50.97 -12.39 20.15
CA THR A 139 51.62 -11.15 20.58
C THR A 139 52.45 -11.35 21.84
N ASN A 140 51.93 -12.08 22.83
CA ASN A 140 52.65 -12.36 24.07
C ASN A 140 53.85 -13.28 23.84
N TYR A 141 53.70 -14.35 23.05
CA TYR A 141 54.81 -15.24 22.71
C TYR A 141 55.88 -14.54 21.90
N ALA A 142 55.51 -13.74 20.89
CA ALA A 142 56.46 -12.98 20.09
C ALA A 142 57.25 -11.98 20.95
N ARG A 143 56.58 -11.26 21.86
CA ARG A 143 57.24 -10.37 22.81
C ARG A 143 58.21 -11.13 23.72
N GLY A 144 57.77 -12.23 24.31
CA GLY A 144 58.63 -13.06 25.15
C GLY A 144 59.82 -13.63 24.39
N SER A 145 59.66 -14.00 23.12
CA SER A 145 60.77 -14.42 22.25
C SER A 145 61.76 -13.30 21.97
N ILE A 146 61.31 -12.06 21.78
CA ILE A 146 62.20 -10.89 21.66
C ILE A 146 62.99 -10.71 22.97
N GLU A 147 62.30 -10.68 24.11
CA GLU A 147 62.91 -10.50 25.44
C GLU A 147 63.95 -11.60 25.74
N LEU A 148 63.59 -12.87 25.57
CA LEU A 148 64.49 -14.00 25.80
C LEU A 148 65.68 -14.02 24.83
N SER A 149 65.47 -13.68 23.56
CA SER A 149 66.58 -13.61 22.58
C SER A 149 67.56 -12.50 22.95
N GLN A 150 67.05 -11.39 23.49
CA GLN A 150 67.86 -10.25 23.92
C GLN A 150 68.64 -10.57 25.19
N GLU A 151 68.01 -11.19 26.19
CA GLU A 151 68.68 -11.72 27.39
C GLU A 151 69.75 -12.76 27.03
N LEU A 152 69.46 -13.66 26.08
CA LEU A 152 70.41 -14.66 25.61
C LEU A 152 71.64 -14.01 24.95
N LEU A 153 71.44 -12.96 24.14
CA LEU A 153 72.53 -12.21 23.52
C LEU A 153 73.42 -11.52 24.58
N GLU A 154 72.81 -10.90 25.59
CA GLU A 154 73.52 -10.25 26.71
C GLU A 154 74.34 -11.23 27.54
N LEU A 155 73.79 -12.42 27.85
CA LEU A 155 74.48 -13.48 28.60
C LEU A 155 75.61 -14.13 27.80
N LEU A 156 75.44 -14.30 26.50
CA LEU A 156 76.44 -14.92 25.63
C LEU A 156 77.57 -13.95 25.24
N GLN A 157 77.32 -12.64 25.21
CA GLN A 157 78.32 -11.61 24.88
C GLN A 157 79.67 -11.79 25.63
N PRO A 158 79.70 -11.91 26.97
CA PRO A 158 80.94 -12.08 27.73
C PRO A 158 81.60 -13.46 27.55
N VAL A 159 80.82 -14.48 27.17
CA VAL A 159 81.33 -15.84 26.92
C VAL A 159 81.98 -15.91 25.54
N LEU A 160 81.30 -15.39 24.52
CA LEU A 160 81.79 -15.30 23.13
C LEU A 160 83.08 -14.48 23.02
N SER A 161 83.23 -13.44 23.86
CA SER A 161 84.45 -12.61 23.89
C SER A 161 85.61 -13.24 24.67
N ARG A 162 85.38 -14.32 25.44
CA ARG A 162 86.43 -15.05 26.20
C ARG A 162 86.83 -16.38 25.57
N SER A 163 85.99 -16.99 24.75
CA SER A 163 86.20 -18.33 24.18
C SER A 163 86.70 -18.30 22.73
N GLN A 164 87.64 -19.18 22.38
CA GLN A 164 87.99 -19.57 21.00
C GLN A 164 86.90 -20.49 20.39
N LEU A 165 85.63 -20.07 20.41
CA LEU A 165 84.58 -20.79 19.68
C LEU A 165 84.89 -20.71 18.17
N GLU A 166 84.71 -21.81 17.44
CA GLU A 166 85.04 -21.89 16.01
C GLU A 166 84.14 -21.02 15.12
N ALA A 167 82.99 -20.53 15.62
CA ALA A 167 82.13 -19.60 14.87
C ALA A 167 81.24 -18.72 15.80
N PRO A 168 81.79 -17.74 16.54
CA PRO A 168 81.01 -16.85 17.41
C PRO A 168 79.99 -16.01 16.63
N GLY A 169 80.30 -15.72 15.36
CA GLY A 169 79.44 -14.95 14.46
C GLY A 169 78.16 -15.68 14.08
N GLU A 170 78.19 -17.01 13.88
CA GLU A 170 77.00 -17.77 13.46
C GLU A 170 75.93 -17.80 14.55
N VAL A 171 76.33 -17.94 15.81
CA VAL A 171 75.40 -17.91 16.96
C VAL A 171 74.75 -16.53 17.12
N GLN A 172 75.53 -15.46 16.98
CA GLN A 172 74.99 -14.09 17.02
C GLN A 172 74.03 -13.82 15.86
N THR A 173 74.35 -14.29 14.64
CA THR A 173 73.47 -14.17 13.48
C THR A 173 72.16 -14.92 13.71
N LEU A 174 72.19 -16.16 14.21
CA LEU A 174 70.97 -16.93 14.48
C LEU A 174 70.08 -16.28 15.55
N ILE A 175 70.66 -15.68 16.59
CA ILE A 175 69.91 -14.95 17.62
C ILE A 175 69.31 -13.67 17.02
N ALA A 176 70.07 -12.94 16.20
CA ALA A 176 69.57 -11.76 15.50
C ALA A 176 68.41 -12.12 14.54
N ASP A 177 68.53 -13.21 13.78
CA ASP A 177 67.48 -13.71 12.89
C ASP A 177 66.22 -14.11 13.67
N LEU A 178 66.37 -14.76 14.83
CA LEU A 178 65.25 -15.08 15.73
C LEU A 178 64.57 -13.82 16.26
N GLN A 179 65.35 -12.82 16.65
CA GLN A 179 64.84 -11.55 17.15
C GLN A 179 64.12 -10.75 16.05
N GLU A 180 64.64 -10.74 14.83
CA GLU A 180 63.98 -10.12 13.66
C GLU A 180 62.67 -10.84 13.31
N ASN A 181 62.67 -12.17 13.29
CA ASN A 181 61.47 -12.96 13.06
C ASN A 181 60.40 -12.68 14.13
N ALA A 182 60.76 -12.71 15.42
CA ALA A 182 59.84 -12.43 16.51
C ALA A 182 59.29 -10.99 16.46
N THR A 183 60.14 -10.02 16.11
CA THR A 183 59.74 -8.62 15.90
C THR A 183 58.74 -8.47 14.75
N THR A 184 58.96 -9.19 13.65
CA THR A 184 58.05 -9.21 12.50
C THR A 184 56.70 -9.83 12.86
N ILE A 185 56.69 -10.96 13.58
CA ILE A 185 55.46 -11.61 14.07
C ILE A 185 54.70 -10.65 15.00
N TYR A 186 55.41 -9.99 15.92
CA TYR A 186 54.82 -9.00 16.82
C TYR A 186 54.15 -7.87 16.05
N ALA A 187 54.84 -7.26 15.08
CA ALA A 187 54.31 -6.18 14.26
C ALA A 187 53.06 -6.61 13.45
N HIS A 188 53.07 -7.82 12.88
CA HIS A 188 51.91 -8.37 12.19
C HIS A 188 50.73 -8.65 13.12
N SER A 189 50.98 -9.18 14.32
CA SER A 189 49.93 -9.41 15.32
C SER A 189 49.23 -8.11 15.73
N GLN A 190 49.98 -7.03 15.97
CA GLN A 190 49.41 -5.71 16.26
C GLN A 190 48.62 -5.14 15.09
N ARG A 191 49.10 -5.33 13.86
CA ARG A 191 48.38 -4.89 12.66
C ARG A 191 47.06 -5.65 12.51
N ALA A 192 47.06 -6.96 12.74
CA ALA A 192 45.85 -7.76 12.72
C ALA A 192 44.85 -7.33 13.80
N GLU A 193 45.32 -7.01 15.00
CA GLU A 193 44.46 -6.49 16.07
C GLU A 193 43.79 -5.15 15.70
N LYS A 194 44.55 -4.25 15.06
CA LYS A 194 44.00 -2.98 14.53
C LYS A 194 42.95 -3.19 13.44
N ILE A 195 43.16 -4.17 12.55
CA ILE A 195 42.17 -4.51 11.51
C ILE A 195 40.86 -4.97 12.14
N ILE A 196 40.95 -5.89 13.12
CA ILE A 196 39.77 -6.39 13.85
C ILE A 196 39.05 -5.25 14.57
N SER A 197 39.80 -4.35 15.21
CA SER A 197 39.22 -3.17 15.88
C SER A 197 38.51 -2.23 14.89
N ASN A 198 39.10 -1.99 13.72
CA ASN A 198 38.50 -1.14 12.69
C ASN A 198 37.23 -1.77 12.09
N MET A 199 37.22 -3.10 11.88
CA MET A 199 36.03 -3.83 11.44
C MET A 199 34.86 -3.64 12.40
N MET A 200 35.13 -3.59 13.71
CA MET A 200 34.09 -3.34 14.72
C MET A 200 33.60 -1.89 14.73
N GLN A 201 34.46 -0.91 14.42
CA GLN A 201 34.09 0.51 14.40
C GLN A 201 33.32 0.93 13.16
N GLN A 202 33.48 0.21 12.04
CA GLN A 202 32.73 0.45 10.81
C GLN A 202 31.28 -0.04 10.88
N LEU A 203 30.90 -0.75 11.95
CA LEU A 203 29.51 -1.14 12.18
C LEU A 203 28.68 0.08 12.61
N PRO A 204 27.51 0.32 12.01
CA PRO A 204 26.73 1.52 12.26
C PRO A 204 26.36 1.67 13.75
N ALA A 205 26.62 2.86 14.30
CA ALA A 205 26.43 3.26 15.71
C ALA A 205 24.99 3.10 16.25
N VAL A 206 24.01 2.77 15.39
CA VAL A 206 22.61 2.53 15.75
C VAL A 206 22.46 1.36 16.73
N MET A 207 23.42 0.44 16.79
CA MET A 207 23.36 -0.74 17.65
C MET A 207 23.82 -0.52 19.10
N MET A 208 24.59 0.55 19.41
CA MET A 208 25.01 0.82 20.81
C MET A 208 23.88 1.31 21.72
N LYS A 209 22.72 1.69 21.16
CA LYS A 209 21.61 2.30 21.91
C LYS A 209 20.49 1.34 22.33
N LYS A 210 20.53 0.05 21.92
CA LYS A 210 19.49 -0.95 22.25
C LYS A 210 19.76 -1.79 23.51
N LEU A 211 20.82 -1.51 24.27
CA LEU A 211 21.10 -2.15 25.57
C LEU A 211 20.67 -1.33 26.81
N ALA A 212 19.87 -0.28 26.65
CA ALA A 212 19.17 0.30 27.80
C ALA A 212 17.86 -0.49 28.02
N PRO A 213 17.63 -1.10 29.20
CA PRO A 213 16.39 -1.80 29.45
C PRO A 213 15.23 -0.80 29.38
N ALA A 214 14.32 -1.01 28.44
CA ALA A 214 13.04 -0.35 28.43
C ALA A 214 12.27 -0.84 29.65
N HIS A 215 12.16 0.01 30.68
CA HIS A 215 11.29 -0.21 31.83
C HIS A 215 9.85 -0.45 31.34
N PRO A 216 9.21 -1.59 31.66
CA PRO A 216 7.81 -1.80 31.38
C PRO A 216 7.01 -1.22 32.55
N ASN A 217 6.53 0.02 32.44
CA ASN A 217 5.45 0.51 33.28
C ASN A 217 4.82 1.78 32.72
N GLN A 218 3.70 1.61 32.00
CA GLN A 218 2.56 2.54 31.99
C GLN A 218 1.39 1.91 31.22
N LEU A 219 0.87 0.80 31.76
CA LEU A 219 -0.53 0.42 31.60
C LEU A 219 -1.14 0.48 33.00
N THR A 220 -1.34 1.69 33.53
CA THR A 220 -2.22 1.88 34.68
C THR A 220 -3.66 1.90 34.17
N CYS A 221 -4.29 0.75 34.37
CA CYS A 221 -5.69 0.59 34.69
C CYS A 221 -6.28 1.84 35.38
N SER A 222 -7.28 2.47 34.77
CA SER A 222 -8.23 3.36 35.45
C SER A 222 -9.63 2.76 35.33
N ILE A 223 -9.96 1.93 36.31
CA ILE A 223 -11.34 1.52 36.63
C ILE A 223 -11.73 2.17 37.96
N ARG A 224 -12.99 2.66 38.02
CA ARG A 224 -13.77 3.27 39.13
C ARG A 224 -13.62 4.79 39.28
N ARG A 225 -14.71 5.55 39.35
CA ARG A 225 -16.07 5.26 39.88
C ARG A 225 -17.17 5.56 38.86
#